data_AF-A0A6G0GIT3-F1
#
_entry.id   AF-A0A6G0GIT3-F1
#
_cell.length_a   1.000
_cell.length_b   1.000
_cell.length_c   1.000
_cell.angle_alpha   90.00
_cell.angle_beta   90.00
_cell.angle_gamma   90.00
#
_symmetry.space_group_name_H-M   'P 1'
#
loop_
_entity.id
_entity.type
_entity.pdbx_description
1 polymer ?
#
loop_
_entity_poly.entity_id
_entity_poly.type
_entity_poly.pdbx_seq_one_letter_code
_entity_poly.pdbx_strand_id
1 'polypeptide(L)'
;MNIKRLINEVGSSYTSYRQYCDKVAIEAQKYIDWDNDIGCEYFPSDGVCLTTTDAYVCPATAFFGVIKEKGQISQSEFKSICV
;
A
#
# COMPACT_ATOMS: atom_id res chain seq x y z
N MET A 1 10.88 22.79 24.24
CA MET A 1 10.38 22.01 23.09
C MET A 1 9.76 22.98 22.08
N ASN A 2 10.24 23.02 20.84
CA ASN A 2 9.73 23.96 19.82
C ASN A 2 8.57 23.29 19.06
N ILE A 3 7.32 23.61 19.42
CA ILE A 3 6.12 22.99 18.85
C ILE A 3 5.98 23.23 17.35
N LYS A 4 6.38 24.40 16.83
CA LYS A 4 6.36 24.71 15.40
C LYS A 4 7.27 23.78 14.61
N ARG A 5 8.46 23.51 15.14
CA ARG A 5 9.40 22.56 14.54
C ARG A 5 8.80 21.16 14.47
N LEU A 6 8.19 20.69 15.56
CA LEU A 6 7.56 19.36 15.59
C LEU A 6 6.40 19.22 14.59
N ILE A 7 5.55 20.24 14.47
CA ILE A 7 4.46 20.26 13.48
C ILE A 7 5.02 20.16 12.05
N ASN A 8 6.08 20.90 11.74
CA ASN A 8 6.73 20.85 10.42
C ASN A 8 7.39 19.50 10.13
N GLU A 9 8.03 18.89 11.15
CA GLU A 9 8.64 17.57 11.03
C GLU A 9 7.57 16.50 10.75
N VAL A 10 6.43 16.52 11.46
CA VAL A 10 5.30 15.62 11.19
C VAL A 10 4.74 15.79 9.78
N GLY A 11 4.53 17.03 9.33
CA GLY A 11 4.05 17.31 7.96
C GLY A 11 5.02 16.83 6.88
N SER A 12 6.33 16.98 7.11
CA SER A 12 7.37 16.50 6.20
C SER A 12 7.40 14.97 6.15
N SER A 13 7.35 14.30 7.31
CA SER A 13 7.29 12.84 7.39
C SER A 13 6.05 12.28 6.71
N TYR A 14 4.88 12.91 6.87
CA TYR A 14 3.66 12.52 6.18
C TYR A 14 3.79 12.68 4.65
N THR A 15 4.37 13.79 4.19
CA THR A 15 4.61 14.03 2.76
C THR A 15 5.53 12.97 2.16
N SER A 16 6.63 12.64 2.83
CA SER A 16 7.52 11.55 2.41
C SER A 16 6.80 10.21 2.39
N TYR A 17 6.02 9.89 3.44
CA TYR A 17 5.19 8.69 3.49
C TYR A 17 4.27 8.58 2.27
N ARG A 18 3.50 9.63 1.93
CA ARG A 18 2.62 9.63 0.76
C ARG A 18 3.38 9.38 -0.54
N GLN A 19 4.51 10.07 -0.75
CA GLN A 19 5.35 9.88 -1.94
C GLN A 19 5.87 8.45 -2.09
N TYR A 20 6.21 7.77 -1.00
CA TYR A 20 6.62 6.36 -1.05
C TYR A 20 5.42 5.42 -1.22
N CYS A 21 4.28 5.71 -0.58
CA CYS A 21 3.07 4.94 -0.77
C CYS A 21 2.60 4.96 -2.23
N ASP A 22 2.63 6.11 -2.88
CA ASP A 22 2.27 6.25 -4.29
C ASP A 22 3.17 5.37 -5.18
N LYS A 23 4.47 5.29 -4.86
CA LYS A 23 5.40 4.39 -5.59
C LYS A 23 5.10 2.92 -5.36
N VAL A 24 4.72 2.54 -4.14
CA VAL A 24 4.32 1.16 -3.81
C VAL A 24 3.06 0.79 -4.56
N ALA A 25 2.07 1.67 -4.59
CA ALA A 25 0.82 1.50 -5.34
C ALA A 25 1.07 1.35 -6.86
N ILE A 26 1.88 2.26 -7.45
CA ILE A 26 2.27 2.19 -8.87
C ILE A 26 2.98 0.87 -9.19
N GLU A 27 3.84 0.37 -8.30
CA GLU A 27 4.51 -0.91 -8.50
C GLU A 27 3.52 -2.08 -8.44
N ALA A 28 2.62 -2.09 -7.45
CA ALA A 28 1.61 -3.14 -7.31
C ALA A 28 0.64 -3.19 -8.50
N GLN A 29 0.25 -2.03 -9.04
CA GLN A 29 -0.65 -1.90 -10.18
C GLN A 29 -0.16 -2.66 -11.43
N LYS A 30 1.15 -2.87 -11.59
CA LYS A 30 1.72 -3.64 -12.72
C LYS A 30 1.28 -5.10 -12.74
N TYR A 31 0.84 -5.63 -11.60
CA TYR A 31 0.51 -7.04 -11.42
C TYR A 31 -1.01 -7.28 -11.21
N ILE A 32 -1.81 -6.20 -11.28
CA ILE A 32 -3.25 -6.20 -11.06
C ILE A 32 -3.93 -5.59 -12.30
N ASP A 33 -4.76 -6.37 -12.99
CA ASP A 33 -5.51 -5.95 -14.18
C ASP A 33 -7.02 -5.77 -13.90
N TRP A 34 -7.48 -6.15 -12.71
CA TRP A 34 -8.89 -6.15 -12.31
C TRP A 34 -9.29 -4.95 -11.44
N ASP A 35 -8.34 -4.15 -10.99
CA ASP A 35 -8.55 -2.86 -10.32
C ASP A 35 -7.59 -1.84 -10.93
N ASN A 36 -8.08 -0.63 -11.22
CA ASN A 36 -7.30 0.43 -11.88
C ASN A 36 -6.88 1.55 -10.92
N ASP A 37 -7.26 1.46 -9.64
CA ASP A 37 -7.00 2.47 -8.61
C ASP A 37 -6.45 1.82 -7.34
N ILE A 38 -5.34 1.09 -7.48
CA ILE A 38 -4.63 0.55 -6.33
C ILE A 38 -4.05 1.70 -5.51
N GLY A 39 -4.46 1.79 -4.25
CA GLY A 39 -3.94 2.74 -3.28
C GLY A 39 -2.94 2.09 -2.32
N CYS A 40 -2.44 2.91 -1.40
CA CYS A 40 -1.52 2.48 -0.36
C CYS A 40 -1.77 3.26 0.92
N GLU A 41 -1.88 2.55 2.04
CA GLU A 41 -2.06 3.14 3.37
C GLU A 41 -1.30 2.38 4.48
N TYR A 42 -0.99 3.08 5.58
CA TYR A 42 -0.41 2.49 6.77
C TYR A 42 -1.48 2.15 7.80
N PHE A 43 -1.55 0.88 8.19
CA PHE A 43 -2.41 0.38 9.25
C PHE A 43 -1.56 0.00 10.46
N PRO A 44 -1.86 0.48 11.69
CA PRO A 44 -0.98 0.29 12.86
C PRO A 44 -0.56 -1.15 13.17
N SER A 45 -1.41 -2.14 12.85
CA SER A 45 -1.13 -3.56 13.09
C SER A 45 -0.50 -4.26 11.89
N ASP A 46 -0.82 -3.83 10.67
CA ASP A 46 -0.47 -4.54 9.43
C ASP A 46 0.69 -3.88 8.68
N GLY A 47 1.03 -2.64 9.04
CA GLY A 47 2.04 -1.84 8.36
C GLY A 47 1.53 -1.25 7.05
N VAL A 48 2.41 -1.16 6.06
CA VAL A 48 2.06 -0.63 4.72
C VAL A 48 1.21 -1.66 3.98
N CYS A 49 0.00 -1.27 3.61
CA CYS A 49 -0.95 -2.08 2.90
C CYS A 49 -1.36 -1.43 1.58
N LEU A 50 -1.71 -2.27 0.61
CA LEU A 50 -2.40 -1.88 -0.62
C LEU A 50 -3.90 -1.80 -0.35
N THR A 51 -4.57 -0.85 -0.98
CA THR A 51 -6.03 -0.71 -0.93
C THR A 51 -6.61 -0.84 -2.33
N THR A 52 -7.80 -1.43 -2.43
CA THR A 52 -8.55 -1.53 -3.69
C THR A 52 -9.78 -0.62 -3.66
N THR A 53 -10.38 -0.40 -4.84
CA THR A 53 -11.67 0.32 -4.98
C THR A 53 -12.79 -0.35 -4.18
N ASP A 54 -12.75 -1.69 -4.05
CA ASP A 54 -13.68 -2.50 -3.26
C ASP A 54 -13.36 -2.51 -1.74
N ALA A 55 -12.48 -1.64 -1.27
CA ALA A 55 -12.06 -1.50 0.14
C ALA A 55 -11.39 -2.74 0.75
N TYR A 56 -10.76 -3.61 -0.05
CA TYR A 56 -9.87 -4.64 0.48
C TYR A 56 -8.55 -4.03 0.93
N VAL A 57 -7.98 -4.58 2.01
CA VAL A 57 -6.70 -4.16 2.56
C VAL A 57 -5.73 -5.32 2.55
N CYS A 58 -4.58 -5.12 1.92
CA CYS A 58 -3.58 -6.17 1.77
C CYS A 58 -2.20 -5.74 2.24
N PRO A 59 -1.57 -6.43 3.21
CA PRO A 59 -0.19 -6.15 3.57
C PRO A 59 0.73 -6.22 2.34
N ALA A 60 1.45 -5.14 2.06
CA ALA A 60 2.26 -5.04 0.83
C ALA A 60 3.34 -6.13 0.77
N THR A 61 3.89 -6.53 1.92
CA THR A 61 4.85 -7.63 2.03
C THR A 61 4.26 -8.99 1.64
N ALA A 62 3.01 -9.27 2.01
CA ALA A 62 2.32 -10.49 1.62
C ALA A 62 2.03 -10.52 0.12
N PHE A 63 1.51 -9.41 -0.42
CA PHE A 63 1.26 -9.25 -1.85
C PHE A 63 2.52 -9.48 -2.70
N PHE A 64 3.61 -8.75 -2.43
CA PHE A 64 4.84 -8.88 -3.21
C PHE A 64 5.53 -10.24 -3.01
N GLY A 65 5.29 -10.91 -1.88
CA GLY A 65 5.68 -12.29 -1.67
C GLY A 65 5.05 -13.24 -2.68
N VAL A 66 3.73 -13.12 -2.91
CA VAL A 66 2.99 -13.93 -3.89
C VAL A 66 3.40 -13.57 -5.33
N ILE A 67 3.53 -12.28 -5.64
CA ILE A 67 3.94 -11.83 -6.98
C ILE A 67 5.31 -12.36 -7.36
N LYS A 68 6.26 -12.43 -6.43
CA LYS A 68 7.60 -12.99 -6.68
C LYS A 68 7.55 -14.43 -7.19
N GLU A 69 6.54 -15.21 -6.80
CA GLU A 69 6.39 -16.61 -7.21
C GLU A 69 5.58 -16.77 -8.50
N LYS A 70 4.54 -15.95 -8.70
CA LYS A 70 3.55 -16.13 -9.77
C LYS A 70 3.61 -15.13 -10.92
N GLY A 71 4.20 -13.96 -10.70
CA GLY A 71 4.27 -12.86 -11.68
C GLY A 71 2.99 -12.06 -11.88
N GLN A 72 1.79 -12.62 -11.64
CA GLN A 72 0.50 -11.92 -11.63
C GLN A 72 -0.42 -12.51 -10.56
N ILE A 73 -1.49 -11.78 -10.19
CA ILE A 73 -2.47 -12.25 -9.20
C ILE A 73 -3.90 -11.95 -9.65
N SER A 74 -4.75 -12.98 -9.60
CA SER A 74 -6.18 -12.82 -9.87
C SER A 74 -6.91 -12.18 -8.68
N GLN A 75 -8.10 -11.63 -8.92
CA GLN A 75 -8.91 -11.02 -7.87
C GLN A 75 -9.26 -12.01 -6.75
N SER A 76 -9.52 -13.28 -7.05
CA SER A 76 -9.85 -14.29 -6.05
C SER A 76 -8.65 -14.68 -5.18
N GLU A 77 -7.45 -14.73 -5.76
CA GLU A 77 -6.21 -14.96 -5.01
C GLU A 77 -5.84 -13.76 -4.15
N PHE A 78 -6.07 -12.54 -4.63
CA PHE A 78 -5.90 -11.34 -3.81
C PHE A 78 -6.84 -11.42 -2.59
N LYS A 79 -8.12 -11.71 -2.80
CA LYS A 79 -9.10 -11.85 -1.71
C LYS A 79 -8.80 -12.97 -0.71
N SER A 80 -7.96 -13.95 -1.05
CA SER A 80 -7.59 -15.03 -0.11
C SER A 80 -6.42 -14.68 0.80
N ILE A 81 -5.62 -13.68 0.43
CA ILE A 81 -4.46 -13.22 1.20
C ILE A 81 -4.66 -11.83 1.85
N CYS A 82 -5.71 -11.12 1.43
CA CYS A 82 -6.07 -9.78 1.88
C CYS A 82 -7.42 -9.81 2.63
N VAL A 83 -7.65 -8.85 3.54
CA VAL A 83 -8.84 -8.79 4.40
C VAL A 83 -9.86 -7.78 3.86
#